data_AF-A0A962WR55-F1
#
_entry.id   AF-A0A962WR55-F1
#
_cell.length_a   1.000
_cell.length_b   1.000
_cell.length_c   1.000
_cell.angle_alpha   90.00
_cell.angle_beta   90.00
_cell.angle_gamma   90.00
#
_symmetry.space_group_name_H-M   'P 1'
#
loop_
_entity.id
_entity.type
_entity.pdbx_description
1 polymer ?
#
loop_
_entity_poly.entity_id
_entity_poly.type
_entity_poly.pdbx_seq_one_letter_code
_entity_poly.pdbx_strand_id
1 'polypeptide(L)' 'MLDIAAYIVVGLVLYFVSDWILNQIEIKRGERFQNRSLVFFAIIMLLALVLFELLKRL' A
#
# COMPACT_ATOMS: atom_id res chain seq x y z
N MET A 1 4.87 -24.16 -2.44
CA MET A 1 3.57 -23.46 -2.43
C MET A 1 3.64 -22.39 -1.35
N LEU A 2 3.48 -21.11 -1.68
CA LEU A 2 3.32 -20.07 -0.66
C LEU A 2 1.98 -20.31 0.04
N ASP A 3 2.00 -20.41 1.36
CA ASP A 3 0.81 -20.64 2.16
C ASP A 3 -0.12 -19.42 2.09
N ILE A 4 -1.43 -19.64 2.21
CA ILE A 4 -2.45 -18.58 2.26
C ILE A 4 -2.10 -17.52 3.33
N ALA A 5 -1.49 -17.97 4.43
CA ALA A 5 -0.99 -17.08 5.48
C ALA A 5 0.00 -16.03 4.96
N ALA A 6 0.91 -16.40 4.04
CA ALA A 6 1.88 -15.46 3.49
C ALA A 6 1.22 -14.37 2.64
N TYR A 7 0.21 -14.72 1.84
CA TYR A 7 -0.56 -13.75 1.06
C TYR A 7 -1.36 -12.79 1.95
N ILE A 8 -1.93 -13.29 3.05
CA ILE A 8 -2.62 -12.45 4.04
C ILE A 8 -1.63 -11.45 4.68
N VAL A 9 -0.45 -11.92 5.07
CA VAL A 9 0.59 -11.06 5.64
C VAL A 9 1.02 -9.99 4.64
N VAL A 10 1.24 -10.35 3.38
CA VAL A 10 1.58 -9.40 2.30
C VAL A 10 0.48 -8.34 2.14
N GLY A 11 -0.79 -8.76 2.14
CA GLY A 11 -1.93 -7.86 2.05
C GLY A 11 -2.01 -6.88 3.24
N LEU A 12 -1.79 -7.37 4.46
CA LEU A 12 -1.74 -6.53 5.67
C LEU A 12 -0.60 -5.52 5.59
N VAL A 13 0.60 -5.96 5.22
CA VAL A 13 1.76 -5.08 5.07
C VAL A 13 1.49 -4.00 4.03
N LEU A 14 0.96 -4.36 2.86
CA LEU A 14 0.59 -3.39 1.83
C LEU A 14 -0.42 -2.37 2.34
N TYR A 15 -1.46 -2.81 3.06
CA TYR A 15 -2.47 -1.91 3.62
C TYR A 15 -1.87 -0.90 4.60
N PHE A 16 -1.12 -1.38 5.60
CA PHE A 16 -0.53 -0.53 6.62
C PHE A 16 0.52 0.43 6.06
N VAL A 17 1.37 -0.05 5.13
CA VAL A 17 2.37 0.81 4.47
C VAL A 17 1.67 1.88 3.63
N SER A 18 0.61 1.53 2.91
CA SER A 18 -0.14 2.50 2.09
C SER A 18 -0.81 3.57 2.93
N ASP A 19 -1.44 3.17 4.05
CA ASP A 19 -2.08 4.11 4.96
C ASP A 19 -1.05 5.02 5.64
N TRP A 20 0.09 4.47 6.04
CA TRP A 20 1.19 5.24 6.59
C TRP A 20 1.74 6.27 5.59
N ILE A 21 2.01 5.88 4.34
CA ILE A 21 2.46 6.80 3.30
C ILE A 21 1.45 7.93 3.10
N LEU A 22 0.16 7.59 2.97
CA LEU A 22 -0.88 8.59 2.79
C LEU A 22 -0.94 9.56 3.96
N ASN A 23 -0.87 9.05 5.19
CA ASN A 23 -0.85 9.86 6.39
C ASN A 23 0.39 10.79 6.43
N GLN A 24 1.57 10.32 6.02
CA GLN A 24 2.76 11.18 5.92
C GLN A 24 2.57 12.30 4.90
N ILE A 25 1.91 12.02 3.77
CA ILE A 25 1.60 13.03 2.76
C ILE A 25 0.61 14.05 3.32
N GLU A 26 -0.45 13.61 4.01
CA GLU A 26 -1.45 14.48 4.64
C GLU A 26 -0.83 15.36 5.74
N ILE A 27 0.07 14.82 6.56
CA ILE A 27 0.82 15.58 7.58
C ILE A 27 1.65 16.68 6.93
N LYS A 28 2.39 16.37 5.86
CA LYS A 28 3.20 17.35 5.13
C LYS A 28 2.36 18.41 4.43
N ARG A 29 1.16 18.04 3.98
CA ARG A 29 0.21 18.95 3.34
C ARG A 29 -0.48 19.88 4.35
N GLY A 30 -0.63 19.43 5.60
CA GLY A 30 -1.34 20.15 6.66
C GLY A 30 -2.87 20.02 6.60
N GLU A 31 -3.40 19.23 5.65
CA GLU A 31 -4.82 18.95 5.50
C GLU A 31 -5.03 17.53 4.95
N ARG A 32 -6.16 16.92 5.29
CA ARG A 32 -6.55 15.61 4.75
C ARG A 32 -7.04 15.73 3.32
N PHE A 33 -6.82 14.69 2.53
CA PHE A 33 -7.39 14.65 1.18
C PHE A 33 -8.92 14.52 1.26
N GLN A 34 -9.64 15.37 0.51
CA GLN A 34 -11.09 15.21 0.35
C GLN A 34 -11.43 13.83 -0.22
N ASN A 35 -10.65 13.36 -1.19
CA ASN A 35 -10.78 12.05 -1.82
C ASN A 35 -9.72 11.06 -1.30
N ARG A 36 -9.56 10.95 0.02
CA ARG A 36 -8.54 10.10 0.66
C ARG A 36 -8.55 8.66 0.14
N SER A 37 -9.72 8.08 -0.08
CA SER A 37 -9.87 6.71 -0.60
C SER A 37 -9.29 6.53 -2.00
N LEU A 38 -9.42 7.54 -2.88
CA LEU A 38 -8.83 7.50 -4.23
C LEU A 38 -7.31 7.57 -4.17
N VAL A 39 -6.76 8.41 -3.28
CA VAL A 39 -5.30 8.51 -3.09
C VAL A 39 -4.75 7.24 -2.45
N PHE A 40 -5.44 6.69 -1.45
CA PHE A 40 -5.09 5.40 -0.84
C PHE A 40 -5.07 4.29 -1.89
N PHE A 41 -6.11 4.21 -2.73
CA PHE A 41 -6.19 3.24 -3.82
C PHE A 41 -5.01 3.36 -4.80
N ALA A 42 -4.67 4.58 -5.21
CA ALA A 42 -3.52 4.82 -6.08
C ALA A 42 -2.20 4.33 -5.45
N ILE A 43 -1.98 4.62 -4.16
CA ILE A 43 -0.78 4.20 -3.42
C ILE A 43 -0.70 2.67 -3.32
N ILE A 44 -1.75 2.02 -2.82
CA ILE A 44 -1.73 0.57 -2.60
C ILE A 44 -1.64 -0.21 -3.91
N MET A 45 -2.26 0.30 -4.98
CA MET A 45 -2.17 -0.30 -6.31
C MET A 45 -0.73 -0.23 -6.86
N LEU A 46 -0.09 0.93 -6.79
CA LEU A 46 1.30 1.08 -7.26
C LEU A 46 2.27 0.22 -6.45
N LEU A 47 2.12 0.19 -5.12
CA LEU A 47 2.93 -0.66 -4.26
C LEU A 47 2.71 -2.14 -4.54
N ALA A 48 1.47 -2.58 -4.76
CA ALA A 48 1.17 -3.95 -5.11
C ALA A 48 1.87 -4.34 -6.42
N LEU A 49 1.74 -3.53 -7.48
CA LEU A 49 2.38 -3.79 -8.77
C LEU A 49 3.90 -3.94 -8.62
N VAL A 50 4.54 -3.03 -7.89
CA VAL A 50 5.99 -3.09 -7.64
C VAL A 50 6.36 -4.33 -6.80
N LEU A 51 5.61 -4.61 -5.74
CA LEU A 51 5.89 -5.75 -4.85
C LEU A 51 5.77 -7.08 -5.59
N PHE A 52 4.71 -7.27 -6.38
CA PHE A 52 4.54 -8.50 -7.15
C PHE A 52 5.57 -8.64 -8.26
N GLU A 53 5.99 -7.55 -8.90
CA GLU A 53 7.08 -7.57 -9.87
C GLU A 53 8.42 -7.96 -9.22
N LEU A 54 8.71 -7.44 -8.03
CA LEU A 54 9.90 -7.82 -7.25
C LEU A 54 9.86 -9.30 -6.86
N LEU A 55 8.70 -9.78 -6.39
CA LEU A 55 8.51 -11.19 -6.02
C LEU A 55 8.66 -12.16 -7.19
N LYS A 56 8.38 -11.74 -8.43
CA LYS A 56 8.63 -12.56 -9.63
C LYS A 56 10.10 -12.64 -10.01
N ARG A 57 10.90 -11.65 -9.61
CA ARG A 57 12.33 -11.55 -9.95
C ARG A 57 13.23 -12.20 -8.90
N LEU A 58 12.73 -12.41 -7.69
CA LEU A 58 13.32 -13.28 -6.67
C LEU A 58 13.07 -14.75 -6.99
#